data_AF-A0ABD2K815-F1
#
_entry.id   AF-A0ABD2K815-F1
#
_cell.length_a   1.000
_cell.length_b   1.000
_cell.length_c   1.000
_cell.angle_alpha   90.00
_cell.angle_beta   90.00
_cell.angle_gamma   90.00
#
_symmetry.space_group_name_H-M   'P 1'
#
loop_
_entity.id
_entity.type
_entity.pdbx_description
1 polymer ?
#
loop_
_entity_poly.entity_id
_entity_poly.type
_entity_poly.pdbx_seq_one_letter_code
_entity_poly.pdbx_strand_id
1 'polypeptide(L)'
;MNAKSLGGSRVVLLLCGSFNPPTFLHLRMFERARDFLQQNCNCRVLEGLMSPVSDHFRKPDLASSMHRVRMAQLATESSDWIRADGWESAQPGWTRTLEVLRHHRQELRRKYSDEQLRLIMLCGGDTVDSFVREEPCSPDGRLWQVSHLQEIFEQFGLIVIQRAGANARDTLNSPDLHFLQQLIANAAIIEDATFPNAMASSRLRAALRHGQSIRYCTPDAVVQYIQEHRLYQQPDGLNNNSINNNNCVQQEKQHQQKDANKTDIVGDGKMRPLTDEETEMLNNKLSNYIGRDNIRLLLEREDGAYAFRVHKDRVYYCSEQLARQAACVTRKKLFSVGTCLGKFTHSGKRFFLHITALDYLAPYAGGRVWLKPQAEQQFLYGNNVVKSGVSRMSDGVEANKGVIVYNMSDIPLGFGIVAKNTSDCRRADPTALVLLHQSDLGEYIRNEAMLT
;
A
#
# COMPACT_ATOMS: atom_id res chain seq x y z
N MET A 1 20.06 2.25 -23.04
CA MET A 1 21.22 1.36 -22.92
C MET A 1 21.95 1.42 -24.24
N ASN A 2 23.21 1.87 -24.24
CA ASN A 2 23.99 1.97 -25.47
C ASN A 2 24.28 0.56 -25.99
N ALA A 3 23.48 0.06 -26.92
CA ALA A 3 23.62 -1.29 -27.47
C ALA A 3 25.01 -1.55 -28.05
N LYS A 4 25.72 -0.50 -28.51
CA LYS A 4 27.09 -0.62 -29.01
C LYS A 4 28.11 -0.94 -27.93
N SER A 5 27.88 -0.53 -26.66
CA SER A 5 28.84 -0.80 -25.57
C SER A 5 28.70 -2.20 -24.97
N LEU A 6 27.60 -2.91 -25.26
CA LEU A 6 27.33 -4.24 -24.72
C LEU A 6 27.51 -5.38 -25.75
N GLY A 7 27.72 -5.05 -27.03
CA GLY A 7 27.92 -6.05 -28.09
C GLY A 7 29.00 -7.07 -27.74
N GLY A 8 28.65 -8.36 -27.81
CA GLY A 8 29.54 -9.48 -27.50
C GLY A 8 29.78 -9.71 -26.01
N SER A 9 29.21 -8.90 -25.12
CA SER A 9 29.40 -9.04 -23.68
C SER A 9 28.64 -10.23 -23.10
N ARG A 10 29.25 -10.88 -22.10
CA ARG A 10 28.58 -11.84 -21.23
C ARG A 10 27.90 -11.11 -20.09
N VAL A 11 26.62 -11.40 -19.88
CA VAL A 11 25.76 -10.65 -18.97
C VAL A 11 25.08 -11.57 -17.96
N VAL A 12 24.98 -11.11 -16.71
CA VAL A 12 24.10 -11.67 -15.69
C VAL A 12 23.08 -10.61 -15.28
N LEU A 13 21.84 -11.02 -15.07
CA LEU A 13 20.75 -10.16 -14.60
C LEU A 13 20.54 -10.36 -13.11
N LEU A 14 20.42 -9.28 -12.33
CA LEU A 14 20.07 -9.34 -10.91
C LEU A 14 18.76 -8.59 -10.64
N LEU A 15 17.77 -9.28 -10.08
CA LEU A 15 16.51 -8.70 -9.61
C LEU A 15 16.47 -8.78 -8.08
N CYS A 16 16.69 -7.64 -7.41
CA CYS A 16 16.42 -7.50 -5.99
C CYS A 16 14.94 -7.25 -5.75
N GLY A 17 14.37 -7.85 -4.71
CA GLY A 17 12.95 -7.64 -4.43
C GLY A 17 12.45 -8.34 -3.17
N SER A 18 11.22 -8.01 -2.77
CA SER A 18 10.60 -8.69 -1.62
C SER A 18 10.24 -10.14 -1.94
N PHE A 19 9.75 -10.44 -3.15
CA PHE A 19 9.23 -11.77 -3.55
C PHE A 19 8.28 -12.37 -2.50
N ASN A 20 7.20 -11.64 -2.20
CA ASN A 20 6.35 -11.93 -1.05
C ASN A 20 4.87 -12.13 -1.44
N PRO A 21 4.49 -13.22 -2.13
CA PRO A 21 5.35 -14.26 -2.70
C PRO A 21 5.90 -13.87 -4.09
N PRO A 22 6.86 -14.64 -4.66
CA PRO A 22 7.19 -14.55 -6.09
C PRO A 22 5.97 -14.87 -6.96
N THR A 23 5.97 -14.35 -8.19
CA THR A 23 4.87 -14.47 -9.17
C THR A 23 5.44 -14.70 -10.57
N PHE A 24 4.61 -15.14 -11.52
CA PHE A 24 5.04 -15.27 -12.91
C PHE A 24 5.53 -13.96 -13.53
N LEU A 25 5.08 -12.80 -13.04
CA LEU A 25 5.61 -11.52 -13.51
C LEU A 25 7.12 -11.40 -13.23
N HIS A 26 7.59 -11.81 -12.05
CA HIS A 26 9.02 -11.71 -11.72
C HIS A 26 9.88 -12.57 -12.66
N LEU A 27 9.42 -13.80 -12.96
CA LEU A 27 10.08 -14.69 -13.91
C LEU A 27 10.01 -14.12 -15.33
N ARG A 28 8.86 -13.56 -15.71
CA ARG A 28 8.67 -12.96 -17.04
C ARG A 28 9.57 -11.75 -17.28
N MET A 29 9.86 -10.95 -16.24
CA MET A 29 10.82 -9.84 -16.33
C MET A 29 12.21 -10.32 -16.78
N PHE A 30 12.67 -11.48 -16.29
CA PHE A 30 13.94 -12.07 -16.71
C PHE A 30 13.90 -12.49 -18.18
N GLU A 31 12.88 -13.22 -18.59
CA GLU A 31 12.72 -13.65 -19.99
C GLU A 31 12.71 -12.46 -20.95
N ARG A 32 11.93 -11.42 -20.63
CA ARG A 32 11.84 -10.23 -21.47
C ARG A 32 13.16 -9.47 -21.55
N ALA A 33 13.87 -9.33 -20.43
CA ALA A 33 15.18 -8.69 -20.39
C ALA A 33 16.25 -9.48 -21.16
N ARG A 34 16.21 -10.81 -21.07
CA ARG A 34 17.10 -11.70 -21.81
C ARG A 34 16.89 -11.56 -23.32
N ASP A 35 15.64 -11.59 -23.78
CA ASP A 35 15.30 -11.40 -25.19
C ASP A 35 15.84 -10.07 -25.71
N PHE A 36 15.61 -8.97 -24.98
CA PHE A 36 16.10 -7.65 -25.35
C PHE A 36 17.62 -7.62 -25.48
N LEU A 37 18.34 -8.16 -24.49
CA LEU A 37 19.81 -8.18 -24.51
C LEU A 37 20.38 -9.01 -25.67
N GLN A 38 19.79 -10.17 -25.94
CA GLN A 38 20.26 -11.05 -27.02
C GLN A 38 19.91 -10.48 -28.40
N GLN A 39 18.70 -9.97 -28.58
CA GLN A 39 18.20 -9.53 -29.89
C GLN A 39 18.66 -8.11 -30.26
N ASN A 40 18.70 -7.20 -29.29
CA ASN A 40 18.97 -5.77 -29.54
C ASN A 40 20.39 -5.34 -29.17
N CYS A 41 21.06 -6.06 -28.27
CA CYS A 41 22.41 -5.69 -27.79
C CYS A 41 23.49 -6.69 -28.19
N ASN A 42 23.15 -7.81 -28.85
CA ASN A 42 24.09 -8.88 -29.20
C ASN A 42 24.89 -9.39 -27.97
N CYS A 43 24.22 -9.50 -26.83
CA CYS A 43 24.81 -10.00 -25.59
C CYS A 43 24.54 -11.49 -25.42
N ARG A 44 25.40 -12.17 -24.65
CA ARG A 44 25.12 -13.52 -24.15
C ARG A 44 24.71 -13.46 -22.69
N VAL A 45 23.43 -13.68 -22.40
CA VAL A 45 22.94 -13.77 -21.01
C VAL A 45 23.25 -15.16 -20.47
N LEU A 46 24.01 -15.22 -19.38
CA LEU A 46 24.43 -16.48 -18.76
C LEU A 46 23.48 -16.94 -17.66
N GLU A 47 22.98 -16.01 -16.87
CA GLU A 47 22.28 -16.31 -15.62
C GLU A 47 21.35 -15.16 -15.21
N GLY A 48 20.27 -15.49 -14.53
CA GLY A 48 19.38 -14.57 -13.82
C GLY A 48 19.38 -14.88 -12.33
N LEU A 49 19.52 -13.85 -11.50
CA LEU A 49 19.56 -13.97 -10.04
C LEU A 49 18.39 -13.24 -9.41
N MET A 50 17.52 -13.99 -8.73
CA MET A 50 16.54 -13.42 -7.81
C MET A 50 17.17 -13.28 -6.43
N SER A 51 17.25 -12.06 -5.90
CA SER A 51 17.81 -11.77 -4.57
C SER A 51 16.72 -11.28 -3.61
N PRO A 52 16.13 -12.16 -2.78
CA PRO A 52 15.14 -11.76 -1.80
C PRO A 52 15.72 -10.86 -0.71
N VAL A 53 15.02 -9.76 -0.43
CA VAL A 53 15.44 -8.77 0.56
C VAL A 53 15.52 -9.36 1.98
N SER A 54 16.39 -8.82 2.83
CA SER A 54 16.46 -9.14 4.27
C SER A 54 15.18 -8.77 5.02
N ASP A 55 14.87 -9.50 6.10
CA ASP A 55 13.75 -9.20 7.01
C ASP A 55 13.94 -7.85 7.72
N HIS A 56 15.19 -7.38 7.81
CA HIS A 56 15.53 -6.04 8.30
C HIS A 56 14.99 -4.91 7.42
N PHE A 57 14.51 -5.20 6.21
CA PHE A 57 13.79 -4.23 5.39
C PHE A 57 12.50 -3.73 6.05
N ARG A 58 11.92 -4.52 6.96
CA ARG A 58 10.74 -4.14 7.78
C ARG A 58 9.55 -3.63 6.96
N LYS A 59 9.41 -4.08 5.72
CA LYS A 59 8.21 -3.82 4.91
C LYS A 59 7.00 -4.44 5.62
N PRO A 60 5.85 -3.75 5.68
CA PRO A 60 4.64 -4.33 6.22
C PRO A 60 4.30 -5.65 5.53
N ASP A 61 3.83 -6.63 6.30
CA ASP A 61 3.29 -7.89 5.77
C ASP A 61 4.34 -8.72 5.00
N LEU A 62 5.64 -8.50 5.26
CA LEU A 62 6.74 -9.28 4.73
C LEU A 62 6.85 -10.61 5.48
N ALA A 63 6.62 -11.74 4.79
CA ALA A 63 6.91 -13.06 5.35
C ALA A 63 8.42 -13.18 5.64
N SER A 64 8.81 -14.08 6.54
CA SER A 64 10.23 -14.31 6.84
C SER A 64 11.03 -14.61 5.56
N SER A 65 12.27 -14.13 5.53
CA SER A 65 13.21 -14.35 4.44
C SER A 65 13.41 -15.82 4.15
N MET A 66 13.38 -16.68 5.16
CA MET A 66 13.45 -18.13 5.01
C MET A 66 12.36 -18.63 4.04
N HIS A 67 11.11 -18.24 4.25
CA HIS A 67 10.00 -18.62 3.38
C HIS A 67 10.13 -18.01 1.99
N ARG A 68 10.52 -16.73 1.91
CA ARG A 68 10.60 -16.02 0.62
C ARG A 68 11.73 -16.54 -0.26
N VAL A 69 12.89 -16.86 0.33
CA VAL A 69 14.00 -17.53 -0.37
C VAL A 69 13.57 -18.91 -0.84
N ARG A 70 12.92 -19.70 0.03
CA ARG A 70 12.44 -21.02 -0.37
C ARG A 70 11.41 -20.96 -1.50
N MET A 71 10.44 -20.04 -1.42
CA MET A 71 9.50 -19.82 -2.52
C MET A 71 10.17 -19.34 -3.79
N ALA A 72 11.21 -18.50 -3.72
CA ALA A 72 11.96 -18.06 -4.90
C ALA A 72 12.75 -19.21 -5.54
N GLN A 73 13.32 -20.13 -4.74
CA GLN A 73 13.96 -21.35 -5.23
C GLN A 73 12.93 -22.25 -5.95
N LEU A 74 11.78 -22.50 -5.32
CA LEU A 74 10.69 -23.27 -5.94
C LEU A 74 10.16 -22.60 -7.22
N ALA A 75 10.10 -21.27 -7.24
CA ALA A 75 9.66 -20.53 -8.42
C ALA A 75 10.63 -20.64 -9.60
N THR A 76 11.91 -20.90 -9.33
CA THR A 76 12.98 -20.96 -10.33
C THR A 76 13.43 -22.39 -10.65
N GLU A 77 12.86 -23.40 -9.98
CA GLU A 77 13.26 -24.80 -10.11
C GLU A 77 13.15 -25.34 -11.54
N SER A 78 12.14 -24.90 -12.30
CA SER A 78 11.96 -25.30 -13.70
C SER A 78 12.77 -24.46 -14.69
N SER A 79 13.52 -23.45 -14.23
CA SER A 79 14.35 -22.61 -15.09
C SER A 79 15.76 -23.18 -15.19
N ASP A 80 16.31 -23.21 -16.40
CA ASP A 80 17.69 -23.63 -16.67
C ASP A 80 18.73 -22.51 -16.45
N TRP A 81 18.27 -21.26 -16.29
CA TRP A 81 19.15 -20.09 -16.27
C TRP A 81 18.84 -19.07 -15.17
N ILE A 82 17.66 -19.14 -14.54
CA ILE A 82 17.29 -18.28 -13.41
C ILE A 82 17.42 -19.08 -12.12
N ARG A 83 18.02 -18.50 -11.08
CA ARG A 83 18.01 -19.07 -9.73
C ARG A 83 17.77 -18.00 -8.67
N ALA A 84 17.37 -18.45 -7.49
CA ALA A 84 17.35 -17.61 -6.29
C ALA A 84 18.70 -17.66 -5.55
N ASP A 85 19.08 -16.54 -4.94
CA ASP A 85 20.25 -16.41 -4.07
C ASP A 85 19.84 -15.83 -2.72
N GLY A 86 20.25 -16.48 -1.63
CA GLY A 86 19.86 -16.09 -0.26
C GLY A 86 20.82 -15.10 0.40
N TRP A 87 21.93 -14.70 -0.25
CA TRP A 87 23.00 -13.94 0.39
C TRP A 87 22.51 -12.61 1.02
N GLU A 88 21.72 -11.82 0.28
CA GLU A 88 21.17 -10.55 0.78
C GLU A 88 20.32 -10.76 2.02
N SER A 89 19.52 -11.82 2.01
CA SER A 89 18.59 -12.13 3.09
C SER A 89 19.26 -12.67 4.36
N ALA A 90 20.45 -13.25 4.19
CA ALA A 90 21.27 -13.80 5.28
C ALA A 90 22.11 -12.74 5.99
N GLN A 91 22.14 -11.49 5.49
CA GLN A 91 22.89 -10.42 6.13
C GLN A 91 22.28 -10.04 7.50
N PRO A 92 23.12 -9.70 8.49
CA PRO A 92 22.68 -9.38 9.85
C PRO A 92 21.88 -8.07 9.95
N GLY A 93 21.78 -7.30 8.86
CA GLY A 93 21.04 -6.04 8.78
C GLY A 93 20.43 -5.84 7.40
N TRP A 94 19.79 -4.68 7.20
CA TRP A 94 19.30 -4.31 5.88
C TRP A 94 20.47 -3.90 4.99
N THR A 95 20.46 -4.39 3.74
CA THR A 95 21.54 -4.18 2.78
C THR A 95 21.06 -3.28 1.66
N ARG A 96 21.87 -2.28 1.31
CA ARG A 96 21.59 -1.41 0.16
C ARG A 96 21.79 -2.19 -1.14
N THR A 97 20.94 -1.95 -2.14
CA THR A 97 21.00 -2.61 -3.45
C THR A 97 22.40 -2.53 -4.10
N LEU A 98 23.11 -1.41 -3.93
CA LEU A 98 24.48 -1.27 -4.44
C LEU A 98 25.44 -2.32 -3.85
N GLU A 99 25.32 -2.61 -2.54
CA GLU A 99 26.17 -3.62 -1.89
C GLU A 99 25.85 -5.04 -2.39
N VAL A 100 24.59 -5.33 -2.66
CA VAL A 100 24.14 -6.59 -3.28
C VAL A 100 24.72 -6.74 -4.69
N LEU A 101 24.68 -5.67 -5.49
CA LEU A 101 25.28 -5.62 -6.82
C LEU A 101 26.80 -5.82 -6.78
N ARG A 102 27.51 -5.14 -5.86
CA ARG A 102 28.96 -5.27 -5.68
C ARG A 102 29.35 -6.70 -5.30
N HIS A 103 28.65 -7.29 -4.33
CA HIS A 103 28.88 -8.66 -3.89
C HIS A 103 28.71 -9.66 -5.05
N HIS A 104 27.56 -9.63 -5.73
CA HIS A 104 27.32 -10.59 -6.81
C HIS A 104 28.23 -10.36 -8.01
N ARG A 105 28.66 -9.13 -8.31
CA ARG A 105 29.66 -8.90 -9.37
C ARG A 105 30.96 -9.63 -9.06
N GLN A 106 31.47 -9.55 -7.83
CA GLN A 106 32.69 -10.25 -7.43
C GLN A 106 32.51 -11.78 -7.50
N GLU A 107 31.44 -12.30 -6.91
CA GLU A 107 31.14 -13.74 -6.91
C GLU A 107 30.96 -14.31 -8.32
N LEU A 108 30.26 -13.61 -9.21
CA LEU A 108 30.00 -14.08 -10.56
C LEU A 108 31.24 -14.01 -11.45
N ARG A 109 32.07 -12.97 -11.34
CA ARG A 109 33.34 -12.89 -12.05
C ARG A 109 34.27 -14.04 -11.66
N ARG A 110 34.31 -14.38 -10.37
CA ARG A 110 35.02 -15.56 -9.86
C ARG A 110 34.43 -16.86 -10.42
N LYS A 111 33.11 -17.04 -10.33
CA LYS A 111 32.39 -18.22 -10.85
C LYS A 111 32.64 -18.47 -12.33
N TYR A 112 32.63 -17.43 -13.15
CA TYR A 112 32.80 -17.53 -14.60
C TYR A 112 34.23 -17.30 -15.08
N SER A 113 35.17 -17.00 -14.17
CA SER A 113 36.55 -16.63 -14.48
C SER A 113 36.64 -15.55 -15.58
N ASP A 114 35.80 -14.51 -15.43
CA ASP A 114 35.59 -13.50 -16.46
C ASP A 114 35.46 -12.11 -15.83
N GLU A 115 36.55 -11.34 -15.84
CA GLU A 115 36.59 -9.96 -15.32
C GLU A 115 35.81 -8.96 -16.18
N GLN A 116 35.44 -9.32 -17.41
CA GLN A 116 34.63 -8.47 -18.29
C GLN A 116 33.14 -8.76 -18.14
N LEU A 117 32.76 -9.77 -17.34
CA LEU A 117 31.37 -10.10 -17.06
C LEU A 117 30.62 -8.86 -16.53
N ARG A 118 29.50 -8.56 -17.20
CA ARG A 118 28.61 -7.46 -16.87
C ARG A 118 27.49 -7.96 -15.97
N LEU A 119 27.29 -7.33 -14.83
CA LEU A 119 26.11 -7.50 -14.00
C LEU A 119 25.19 -6.31 -14.23
N ILE A 120 23.95 -6.58 -14.66
CA ILE A 120 22.95 -5.54 -14.92
C ILE A 120 21.82 -5.68 -13.90
N MET A 121 21.41 -4.56 -13.31
CA MET A 121 20.24 -4.53 -12.43
C MET A 121 18.96 -4.61 -13.26
N LEU A 122 18.11 -5.59 -12.98
CA LEU A 122 16.77 -5.72 -13.52
C LEU A 122 15.77 -5.18 -12.50
N CYS A 123 14.82 -4.35 -12.93
CA CYS A 123 13.77 -3.85 -12.04
C CYS A 123 12.47 -3.51 -12.79
N GLY A 124 11.40 -3.26 -12.04
CA GLY A 124 10.16 -2.70 -12.58
C GLY A 124 10.18 -1.18 -12.57
N GLY A 125 9.33 -0.54 -13.38
CA GLY A 125 9.21 0.92 -13.39
C GLY A 125 8.93 1.55 -12.02
N ASP A 126 8.23 0.84 -11.14
CA ASP A 126 7.95 1.23 -9.75
C ASP A 126 9.23 1.41 -8.91
N THR A 127 10.31 0.70 -9.25
CA THR A 127 11.62 0.89 -8.61
C THR A 127 12.25 2.21 -9.03
N VAL A 128 12.16 2.57 -10.31
CA VAL A 128 12.68 3.84 -10.84
C VAL A 128 11.93 5.02 -10.26
N ASP A 129 10.60 4.93 -10.18
CA ASP A 129 9.76 5.95 -9.56
C ASP A 129 10.13 6.17 -8.07
N SER A 130 10.74 5.17 -7.42
CA SER A 130 11.24 5.29 -6.05
C SER A 130 12.57 6.04 -5.90
N PHE A 131 13.32 6.28 -6.98
CA PHE A 131 14.63 6.96 -6.94
C PHE A 131 14.56 8.40 -6.44
N VAL A 132 13.40 9.04 -6.57
CA VAL A 132 13.13 10.41 -6.10
C VAL A 132 12.49 10.46 -4.73
N ARG A 133 12.23 9.31 -4.08
CA ARG A 133 11.61 9.28 -2.75
C ARG A 133 12.58 9.78 -1.68
N GLU A 134 12.06 10.64 -0.82
CA GLU A 134 12.77 11.13 0.36
C GLU A 134 12.77 10.07 1.47
N GLU A 135 13.85 10.04 2.24
CA GLU A 135 14.02 9.25 3.46
C GLU A 135 14.76 10.13 4.48
N PRO A 136 14.04 10.79 5.40
CA PRO A 136 14.62 11.75 6.34
C PRO A 136 15.75 11.20 7.22
N CYS A 137 15.82 9.87 7.39
CA CYS A 137 16.87 9.21 8.15
C CYS A 137 18.10 8.84 7.30
N SER A 138 18.10 9.12 5.99
CA SER A 138 19.25 8.91 5.10
C SER A 138 20.21 10.11 5.12
N PRO A 139 21.53 9.92 4.96
CA PRO A 139 22.53 11.00 5.00
C PRO A 139 22.25 12.19 4.05
N ASP A 140 21.67 11.93 2.88
CA ASP A 140 21.31 12.95 1.87
C ASP A 140 19.79 13.16 1.76
N GLY A 141 19.02 12.68 2.74
CA GLY A 141 17.56 12.80 2.77
C GLY A 141 16.84 11.98 1.70
N ARG A 142 17.53 11.12 0.94
CA ARG A 142 16.94 10.30 -0.12
C ARG A 142 16.96 8.82 0.23
N LEU A 143 15.90 8.11 -0.17
CA LEU A 143 15.84 6.64 -0.06
C LEU A 143 16.99 6.00 -0.85
N TRP A 144 17.24 6.53 -2.04
CA TRP A 144 18.37 6.18 -2.90
C TRP A 144 19.39 7.30 -2.86
N GLN A 145 20.54 7.02 -2.24
CA GLN A 145 21.60 8.01 -2.16
C GLN A 145 22.12 8.37 -3.55
N VAL A 146 22.45 9.65 -3.76
CA VAL A 146 22.93 10.17 -5.05
C VAL A 146 24.17 9.41 -5.53
N SER A 147 25.16 9.23 -4.64
CA SER A 147 26.40 8.49 -4.94
C SER A 147 26.12 7.04 -5.33
N HIS A 148 25.15 6.40 -4.68
CA HIS A 148 24.79 5.02 -5.01
C HIS A 148 24.11 4.92 -6.37
N LEU A 149 23.19 5.85 -6.69
CA LEU A 149 22.55 5.86 -8.01
C LEU A 149 23.57 6.09 -9.12
N GLN A 150 24.50 7.03 -8.93
CA GLN A 150 25.58 7.26 -9.90
C GLN A 150 26.37 5.98 -10.17
N GLU A 151 26.81 5.28 -9.11
CA GLU A 151 27.56 4.03 -9.27
C GLU A 151 26.73 2.92 -9.90
N ILE A 152 25.46 2.76 -9.52
CA ILE A 152 24.56 1.77 -10.13
C ILE A 152 24.49 1.99 -11.65
N PHE A 153 24.27 3.23 -12.09
CA PHE A 153 24.14 3.55 -13.51
C PHE A 153 25.47 3.46 -14.26
N GLU A 154 26.57 3.88 -13.65
CA GLU A 154 27.89 3.88 -14.28
C GLU A 154 28.47 2.45 -14.38
N GLN A 155 28.45 1.70 -13.29
CA GLN A 155 29.19 0.43 -13.17
C GLN A 155 28.38 -0.81 -13.56
N PHE A 156 27.05 -0.75 -13.42
CA PHE A 156 26.17 -1.91 -13.66
C PHE A 156 25.24 -1.67 -14.85
N GLY A 157 24.49 -0.57 -14.81
CA GLY A 157 23.41 -0.29 -15.74
C GLY A 157 22.08 -0.91 -15.30
N LEU A 158 21.00 -0.54 -15.98
CA LEU A 158 19.63 -0.83 -15.56
C LEU A 158 18.79 -1.33 -16.74
N ILE A 159 18.05 -2.42 -16.54
CA ILE A 159 16.94 -2.81 -17.41
C ILE A 159 15.65 -2.68 -16.60
N VAL A 160 14.75 -1.84 -17.10
CA VAL A 160 13.48 -1.49 -16.47
C VAL A 160 12.37 -2.07 -17.30
N ILE A 161 11.58 -2.98 -16.70
CA ILE A 161 10.34 -3.44 -17.31
C ILE A 161 9.25 -2.39 -17.02
N GLN A 162 8.74 -1.77 -18.08
CA GLN A 162 7.67 -0.79 -18.00
C GLN A 162 6.38 -1.47 -17.51
N ARG A 163 5.72 -0.86 -16.52
CA ARG A 163 4.49 -1.38 -15.90
C ARG A 163 3.37 -0.34 -16.03
N ALA A 164 2.13 -0.82 -16.13
CA ALA A 164 0.96 0.06 -16.07
C ALA A 164 0.95 0.84 -14.74
N GLY A 165 0.89 2.17 -14.83
CA GLY A 165 0.89 3.09 -13.69
C GLY A 165 2.27 3.54 -13.19
N ALA A 166 3.37 3.05 -13.78
CA ALA A 166 4.73 3.55 -13.49
C ALA A 166 5.16 4.58 -14.54
N ASN A 167 5.85 5.64 -14.11
CA ASN A 167 6.28 6.75 -14.97
C ASN A 167 7.80 6.81 -15.12
N ALA A 168 8.45 5.64 -15.18
CA ALA A 168 9.91 5.50 -15.12
C ALA A 168 10.66 6.41 -16.11
N ARG A 169 10.14 6.58 -17.34
CA ARG A 169 10.77 7.47 -18.34
C ARG A 169 10.72 8.93 -17.91
N ASP A 170 9.61 9.38 -17.37
CA ASP A 170 9.44 10.76 -16.92
C ASP A 170 10.26 11.00 -15.65
N THR A 171 10.30 10.03 -14.73
CA THR A 171 11.13 10.10 -13.52
C THR A 171 12.62 10.19 -13.86
N LEU A 172 13.13 9.39 -14.80
CA LEU A 172 14.54 9.49 -15.21
C LEU A 172 14.89 10.85 -15.84
N ASN A 173 13.92 11.52 -16.46
CA ASN A 173 14.10 12.83 -17.06
C ASN A 173 13.74 13.99 -16.11
N SER A 174 13.37 13.70 -14.86
CA SER A 174 12.96 14.73 -13.92
C SER A 174 14.15 15.58 -13.44
N PRO A 175 13.90 16.83 -13.01
CA PRO A 175 14.95 17.68 -12.43
C PRO A 175 15.67 17.02 -11.24
N ASP A 176 14.96 16.19 -10.48
CA ASP A 176 15.49 15.51 -9.28
C ASP A 176 16.58 14.49 -9.59
N LEU A 177 16.65 14.00 -10.83
CA LEU A 177 17.64 13.03 -11.33
C LEU A 177 18.57 13.62 -12.40
N HIS A 178 18.64 14.95 -12.54
CA HIS A 178 19.50 15.61 -13.54
C HIS A 178 20.99 15.20 -13.43
N PHE A 179 21.47 14.85 -12.24
CA PHE A 179 22.84 14.34 -12.02
C PHE A 179 23.12 12.99 -12.71
N LEU A 180 22.08 12.28 -13.17
CA LEU A 180 22.21 11.04 -13.96
C LEU A 180 22.14 11.28 -15.47
N GLN A 181 21.93 12.51 -15.96
CA GLN A 181 21.60 12.77 -17.36
C GLN A 181 22.61 12.14 -18.35
N GLN A 182 23.90 12.19 -18.04
CA GLN A 182 24.96 11.60 -18.87
C GLN A 182 25.01 10.07 -18.77
N LEU A 183 24.45 9.48 -17.71
CA LEU A 183 24.42 8.06 -17.42
C LEU A 183 23.10 7.38 -17.79
N ILE A 184 22.02 8.13 -18.10
CA ILE A 184 20.72 7.57 -18.53
C ILE A 184 20.88 6.65 -19.76
N ALA A 185 21.90 6.91 -20.59
CA ALA A 185 22.25 6.04 -21.70
C ALA A 185 22.55 4.58 -21.27
N ASN A 186 22.88 4.31 -19.99
CA ASN A 186 23.10 2.97 -19.42
C ASN A 186 21.82 2.31 -18.88
N ALA A 187 20.67 2.97 -18.95
CA ALA A 187 19.37 2.40 -18.62
C ALA A 187 18.57 2.06 -19.90
N ALA A 188 17.89 0.91 -19.93
CA ALA A 188 16.91 0.57 -20.96
C ALA A 188 15.54 0.38 -20.32
N ILE A 189 14.54 1.10 -20.82
CA ILE A 189 13.13 0.87 -20.48
C ILE A 189 12.53 0.04 -21.60
N ILE A 190 12.00 -1.14 -21.26
CA ILE A 190 11.42 -2.07 -22.21
C ILE A 190 10.00 -2.48 -21.79
N GLU A 191 9.15 -2.66 -22.78
CA GLU A 191 7.79 -3.14 -22.61
C GLU A 191 7.68 -4.64 -22.92
N ASP A 192 6.66 -5.28 -22.35
CA ASP A 192 6.33 -6.67 -22.60
C ASP A 192 4.94 -6.81 -23.19
N ALA A 193 4.86 -6.73 -24.52
CA ALA A 193 3.60 -6.90 -25.24
C ALA A 193 3.03 -8.32 -25.13
N THR A 194 3.86 -9.34 -24.86
CA THR A 194 3.42 -10.73 -24.70
C THR A 194 2.75 -10.94 -23.34
N PHE A 195 3.14 -10.17 -22.32
CA PHE A 195 2.60 -10.28 -20.97
C PHE A 195 2.28 -8.90 -20.38
N PRO A 196 1.22 -8.21 -20.86
CA PRO A 196 0.83 -6.88 -20.38
C PRO A 196 0.23 -6.88 -18.96
N ASN A 197 0.30 -8.01 -18.24
CA ASN A 197 -0.39 -8.24 -16.98
C ASN A 197 0.27 -7.50 -15.81
N ALA A 198 -0.53 -6.72 -15.08
CA ALA A 198 -0.12 -5.98 -13.88
C ALA A 198 -0.19 -6.83 -12.60
N MET A 199 0.31 -8.07 -12.65
CA MET A 199 0.28 -8.97 -11.50
C MET A 199 1.17 -8.44 -10.36
N ALA A 200 0.66 -8.43 -9.13
CA ALA A 200 1.37 -7.93 -7.97
C ALA A 200 1.23 -8.90 -6.79
N SER A 201 2.31 -9.11 -6.04
CA SER A 201 2.28 -10.01 -4.89
C SER A 201 1.26 -9.59 -3.82
N SER A 202 0.96 -8.28 -3.70
CA SER A 202 -0.10 -7.78 -2.82
C SER A 202 -1.49 -8.33 -3.18
N ARG A 203 -1.79 -8.50 -4.48
CA ARG A 203 -3.05 -9.10 -4.94
C ARG A 203 -3.13 -10.58 -4.58
N LEU A 204 -2.02 -11.33 -4.68
CA LEU A 204 -2.00 -12.74 -4.27
C LEU A 204 -2.19 -12.89 -2.76
N ARG A 205 -1.53 -12.05 -1.94
CA ARG A 205 -1.74 -12.06 -0.48
C ARG A 205 -3.18 -11.71 -0.12
N ALA A 206 -3.79 -10.75 -0.81
CA ALA A 206 -5.20 -10.44 -0.65
C ALA A 206 -6.08 -11.64 -1.02
N ALA A 207 -5.85 -12.28 -2.16
CA ALA A 207 -6.61 -13.46 -2.58
C ALA A 207 -6.52 -14.60 -1.55
N LEU A 208 -5.31 -14.91 -1.06
CA LEU A 208 -5.10 -15.94 -0.03
C LEU A 208 -5.88 -15.65 1.26
N ARG A 209 -5.92 -14.40 1.72
CA ARG A 209 -6.71 -14.01 2.91
C ARG A 209 -8.21 -14.20 2.73
N HIS A 210 -8.71 -14.08 1.51
CA HIS A 210 -10.12 -14.28 1.18
C HIS A 210 -10.43 -15.73 0.78
N GLY A 211 -9.50 -16.67 0.97
CA GLY A 211 -9.67 -18.07 0.57
C GLY A 211 -9.78 -18.26 -0.96
N GLN A 212 -9.33 -17.28 -1.74
CA GLN A 212 -9.36 -17.34 -3.20
C GLN A 212 -8.12 -18.05 -3.73
N SER A 213 -8.28 -18.74 -4.87
CA SER A 213 -7.18 -19.41 -5.55
C SER A 213 -6.17 -18.41 -6.12
N ILE A 214 -4.89 -18.71 -5.93
CA ILE A 214 -3.76 -18.02 -6.60
C ILE A 214 -3.11 -18.90 -7.68
N ARG A 215 -3.74 -20.03 -8.03
CA ARG A 215 -3.21 -20.93 -9.07
C ARG A 215 -3.07 -20.17 -10.39
N TYR A 216 -2.02 -20.51 -11.15
CA TYR A 216 -1.65 -19.83 -12.40
C TYR A 216 -1.20 -18.36 -12.24
N CYS A 217 -1.07 -17.85 -11.01
CA CYS A 217 -0.41 -16.56 -10.73
C CYS A 217 1.06 -16.72 -10.31
N THR A 218 1.42 -17.93 -9.88
CA THR A 218 2.78 -18.33 -9.48
C THR A 218 2.92 -19.84 -9.74
N PRO A 219 4.14 -20.41 -9.80
CA PRO A 219 4.32 -21.84 -10.00
C PRO A 219 3.58 -22.69 -8.95
N ASP A 220 3.05 -23.85 -9.36
CA ASP A 220 2.25 -24.72 -8.49
C ASP A 220 3.01 -25.15 -7.24
N ALA A 221 4.34 -25.35 -7.32
CA ALA A 221 5.19 -25.65 -6.16
C ALA A 221 5.19 -24.52 -5.11
N VAL A 222 5.11 -23.26 -5.54
CA VAL A 222 4.98 -22.11 -4.63
C VAL A 222 3.59 -22.09 -4.00
N VAL A 223 2.54 -22.42 -4.76
CA VAL A 223 1.18 -22.53 -4.23
C VAL A 223 1.10 -23.61 -3.15
N GLN A 224 1.67 -24.80 -3.41
CA GLN A 224 1.74 -25.90 -2.46
C GLN A 224 2.49 -25.50 -1.20
N TYR A 225 3.67 -24.88 -1.34
CA TYR A 225 4.46 -24.41 -0.21
C TYR A 225 3.70 -23.40 0.66
N ILE A 226 2.99 -22.45 0.04
CA ILE A 226 2.15 -21.47 0.76
C ILE A 226 1.06 -22.18 1.56
N GLN A 227 0.41 -23.20 0.99
CA GLN A 227 -0.64 -23.97 1.64
C GLN A 227 -0.10 -24.81 2.80
N GLU A 228 0.99 -25.53 2.59
CA GLU A 228 1.64 -26.39 3.60
C GLU A 228 2.08 -25.59 4.83
N HIS A 229 2.65 -24.39 4.61
CA HIS A 229 3.14 -23.52 5.68
C HIS A 229 2.11 -22.49 6.17
N ARG A 230 0.86 -22.56 5.68
CA ARG A 230 -0.24 -21.63 6.01
C ARG A 230 0.17 -20.15 5.90
N LEU A 231 0.98 -19.83 4.90
CA LEU A 231 1.50 -18.48 4.70
C LEU A 231 0.39 -17.57 4.18
N TYR A 232 0.40 -16.31 4.65
CA TYR A 232 -0.54 -15.27 4.24
C TYR A 232 -2.02 -15.54 4.59
N GLN A 233 -2.30 -16.58 5.37
CA GLN A 233 -3.63 -16.89 5.91
C GLN A 233 -3.86 -16.11 7.21
N GLN A 234 -5.12 -15.91 7.57
CA GLN A 234 -5.44 -15.50 8.94
C GLN A 234 -5.18 -16.68 9.88
N PRO A 235 -4.67 -16.46 11.10
CA PRO A 235 -4.39 -17.54 12.04
C PRO A 235 -5.66 -18.38 12.33
N ASP A 236 -5.55 -19.70 12.13
CA ASP A 236 -6.59 -20.67 12.47
C ASP A 236 -6.81 -20.70 14.00
N GLY A 237 -7.89 -20.07 14.46
CA GLY A 237 -8.20 -19.99 15.89
C GLY A 237 -9.55 -19.39 16.28
N LEU A 238 -10.49 -19.23 15.33
CA LEU A 238 -11.88 -18.85 15.62
C LEU A 238 -12.85 -19.78 14.87
N ASN A 239 -12.67 -21.09 15.05
CA ASN A 239 -13.76 -22.03 14.80
C ASN A 239 -14.64 -22.07 16.06
N ASN A 240 -15.91 -21.74 15.85
CA ASN A 240 -17.01 -21.79 16.79
C ASN A 240 -16.95 -23.04 17.68
N ASN A 241 -16.57 -22.87 18.94
CA ASN A 241 -16.99 -23.78 20.00
C ASN A 241 -17.33 -22.95 21.24
N SER A 242 -18.60 -23.07 21.61
CA SER A 242 -19.25 -22.51 22.77
C SER A 242 -18.46 -22.82 24.04
N ILE A 243 -17.80 -21.82 24.62
CA ILE A 243 -17.31 -21.90 26.00
C ILE A 243 -18.05 -20.85 26.80
N ASN A 244 -19.02 -21.33 27.57
CA ASN A 244 -19.68 -20.61 28.65
C ASN A 244 -18.61 -20.08 29.62
N ASN A 245 -18.45 -18.76 29.68
CA ASN A 245 -17.71 -18.10 30.75
C ASN A 245 -18.67 -17.26 31.58
N ASN A 246 -19.32 -17.91 32.55
CA ASN A 246 -19.69 -17.23 33.77
C ASN A 246 -18.46 -17.17 34.68
N ASN A 247 -18.24 -16.01 35.28
CA ASN A 247 -17.27 -15.69 36.33
C ASN A 247 -15.88 -15.25 35.86
N CYS A 248 -15.76 -13.96 35.50
CA CYS A 248 -14.67 -13.14 36.05
C CYS A 248 -15.01 -11.65 35.94
N VAL A 249 -16.01 -11.21 36.71
CA VAL A 249 -16.22 -9.79 37.03
C VAL A 249 -16.11 -9.70 38.54
N GLN A 250 -14.92 -9.39 39.04
CA GLN A 250 -14.63 -8.79 40.34
C GLN A 250 -13.13 -8.93 40.61
N GLN A 251 -12.35 -7.95 40.18
CA GLN A 251 -11.17 -7.41 40.88
C GLN A 251 -10.42 -6.48 39.93
N GLU A 252 -10.92 -5.26 39.78
CA GLU A 252 -10.14 -4.10 39.34
C GLU A 252 -10.89 -2.81 39.72
N LYS A 253 -11.25 -2.73 41.01
CA LYS A 253 -11.66 -1.49 41.69
C LYS A 253 -10.85 -1.38 42.97
N GLN A 254 -9.57 -1.06 42.83
CA GLN A 254 -8.69 -0.56 43.90
C GLN A 254 -7.29 -0.37 43.29
N HIS A 255 -7.09 0.74 42.57
CA HIS A 255 -5.80 1.45 42.42
C HIS A 255 -6.04 2.72 41.56
N GLN A 256 -6.96 3.56 42.00
CA GLN A 256 -7.04 4.97 41.58
C GLN A 256 -7.16 5.81 42.85
N GLN A 257 -6.02 6.18 43.42
CA GLN A 257 -5.81 7.45 44.12
C GLN A 257 -4.38 7.50 44.65
N LYS A 258 -3.49 8.11 43.87
CA LYS A 258 -2.57 9.14 44.34
C LYS A 258 -1.92 9.81 43.13
N ASP A 259 -1.82 11.13 43.25
CA ASP A 259 -1.09 12.08 42.40
C ASP A 259 -1.87 12.79 41.29
N ALA A 260 -2.90 13.54 41.74
CA ALA A 260 -3.21 14.83 41.15
C ALA A 260 -2.29 15.90 41.75
N ASN A 261 -1.24 16.29 41.03
CA ASN A 261 -0.72 17.66 40.95
C ASN A 261 0.54 17.72 40.08
N LYS A 262 0.36 17.98 38.78
CA LYS A 262 1.25 18.82 37.98
C LYS A 262 0.57 19.18 36.66
N THR A 263 0.37 20.48 36.48
CA THR A 263 0.13 21.15 35.20
C THR A 263 1.20 20.77 34.20
N ASP A 264 0.80 20.16 33.07
CA ASP A 264 1.56 20.16 31.81
C ASP A 264 0.61 19.88 30.62
N ILE A 265 0.46 20.88 29.76
CA ILE A 265 -0.17 20.78 28.43
C ILE A 265 0.87 20.17 27.48
N VAL A 266 1.14 18.87 27.58
CA VAL A 266 1.73 18.05 26.51
C VAL A 266 1.31 16.60 26.78
N GLY A 267 0.46 16.06 25.89
CA GLY A 267 -0.13 14.74 26.04
C GLY A 267 0.90 13.61 26.19
N ASP A 268 0.74 12.86 27.28
CA ASP A 268 1.44 11.60 27.50
C ASP A 268 1.17 10.64 26.33
N GLY A 269 2.26 10.10 25.77
CA GLY A 269 2.34 9.67 24.38
C GLY A 269 1.77 8.29 24.06
N LYS A 270 0.81 7.78 24.84
CA LYS A 270 0.25 6.43 24.65
C LYS A 270 -1.00 6.48 23.76
N MET A 271 -1.25 5.43 22.97
CA MET A 271 -2.59 5.26 22.37
C MET A 271 -3.60 5.25 23.50
N ARG A 272 -4.64 6.07 23.37
CA ARG A 272 -5.67 6.22 24.40
C ARG A 272 -7.07 6.17 23.83
N PRO A 273 -8.08 5.85 24.65
CA PRO A 273 -9.46 6.17 24.35
C PRO A 273 -9.63 7.67 24.07
N LEU A 274 -10.67 8.01 23.31
CA LEU A 274 -11.09 9.40 23.13
C LEU A 274 -11.56 9.94 24.49
N THR A 275 -11.36 11.25 24.73
CA THR A 275 -12.02 11.94 25.84
C THR A 275 -13.52 12.06 25.55
N ASP A 276 -14.32 12.43 26.56
CA ASP A 276 -15.76 12.64 26.37
C ASP A 276 -16.04 13.73 25.32
N GLU A 277 -15.29 14.83 25.37
CA GLU A 277 -15.36 15.92 24.39
C GLU A 277 -15.00 15.45 22.96
N GLU A 278 -13.90 14.72 22.81
CA GLU A 278 -13.46 14.17 21.52
C GLU A 278 -14.48 13.16 20.96
N THR A 279 -15.07 12.35 21.84
CA THR A 279 -16.10 11.37 21.49
C THR A 279 -17.36 12.05 21.00
N GLU A 280 -17.79 13.12 21.68
CA GLU A 280 -18.94 13.92 21.25
C GLU A 280 -18.68 14.56 19.88
N MET A 281 -17.49 15.12 19.66
CA MET A 281 -17.11 15.70 18.37
C MET A 281 -17.11 14.68 17.23
N LEU A 282 -16.55 13.49 17.46
CA LEU A 282 -16.58 12.40 16.49
C LEU A 282 -18.03 11.99 16.18
N ASN A 283 -18.83 11.74 17.22
CA ASN A 283 -20.22 11.30 17.08
C ASN A 283 -21.08 12.35 16.36
N ASN A 284 -20.88 13.64 16.64
CA ASN A 284 -21.53 14.74 15.92
C ASN A 284 -21.15 14.75 14.43
N LYS A 285 -19.89 14.43 14.10
CA LYS A 285 -19.48 14.33 12.68
C LYS A 285 -20.07 13.09 11.99
N LEU A 286 -20.06 11.93 12.64
CA LEU A 286 -20.57 10.68 12.07
C LEU A 286 -22.10 10.70 11.91
N SER A 287 -22.82 11.22 12.90
CA SER A 287 -24.28 11.33 12.87
C SER A 287 -24.81 12.21 11.74
N ASN A 288 -23.97 13.08 11.15
CA ASN A 288 -24.32 13.82 9.96
C ASN A 288 -24.51 12.96 8.72
N TYR A 289 -23.88 11.77 8.65
CA TYR A 289 -23.95 10.86 7.51
C TYR A 289 -24.77 9.61 7.80
N ILE A 290 -24.63 9.03 8.99
CA ILE A 290 -25.28 7.75 9.34
C ILE A 290 -26.41 7.88 10.36
N GLY A 291 -26.62 9.06 10.96
CA GLY A 291 -27.57 9.23 12.07
C GLY A 291 -26.99 8.79 13.42
N ARG A 292 -27.55 9.29 14.52
CA ARG A 292 -27.00 9.10 15.87
C ARG A 292 -27.14 7.65 16.37
N ASP A 293 -28.25 7.01 16.05
CA ASP A 293 -28.57 5.66 16.52
C ASP A 293 -27.70 4.58 15.87
N ASN A 294 -27.30 4.80 14.61
CA ASN A 294 -26.47 3.86 13.86
C ASN A 294 -25.00 3.86 14.28
N ILE A 295 -24.53 4.83 15.06
CA ILE A 295 -23.14 4.84 15.55
C ILE A 295 -22.87 3.62 16.44
N ARG A 296 -23.89 3.15 17.18
CA ARG A 296 -23.76 1.94 18.01
C ARG A 296 -23.45 0.70 17.17
N LEU A 297 -24.00 0.61 15.96
CA LEU A 297 -23.74 -0.49 15.01
C LEU A 297 -22.30 -0.51 14.50
N LEU A 298 -21.56 0.60 14.64
CA LEU A 298 -20.12 0.60 14.39
C LEU A 298 -19.34 0.00 15.56
N LEU A 299 -19.80 0.15 16.80
CA LEU A 299 -19.09 -0.33 17.98
C LEU A 299 -19.43 -1.78 18.32
N GLU A 300 -20.69 -2.15 18.11
CA GLU A 300 -21.24 -3.47 18.37
C GLU A 300 -21.58 -4.13 17.04
N ARG A 301 -20.67 -4.99 16.58
CA ARG A 301 -20.82 -5.74 15.34
C ARG A 301 -20.90 -7.23 15.64
N GLU A 302 -21.47 -7.98 14.69
CA GLU A 302 -21.57 -9.45 14.79
C GLU A 302 -20.19 -10.13 14.91
N ASP A 303 -19.14 -9.51 14.36
CA ASP A 303 -17.75 -10.00 14.40
C ASP A 303 -16.95 -9.53 15.62
N GLY A 304 -17.55 -8.74 16.53
CA GLY A 304 -16.96 -8.39 17.83
C GLY A 304 -17.12 -6.92 18.22
N ALA A 305 -16.49 -6.56 19.34
CA ALA A 305 -16.48 -5.20 19.85
C ALA A 305 -15.39 -4.35 19.17
N TYR A 306 -15.79 -3.18 18.72
CA TYR A 306 -14.93 -2.19 18.09
C TYR A 306 -14.87 -0.91 18.92
N ALA A 307 -13.78 -0.19 18.78
CA ALA A 307 -13.57 1.05 19.50
C ALA A 307 -12.81 2.08 18.69
N PHE A 308 -13.06 3.34 19.02
CA PHE A 308 -12.28 4.46 18.53
C PHE A 308 -11.06 4.69 19.44
N ARG A 309 -9.90 4.96 18.84
CA ARG A 309 -8.64 5.24 19.55
C ARG A 309 -7.95 6.45 18.95
N VAL A 310 -7.39 7.31 19.81
CA VAL A 310 -6.59 8.45 19.36
C VAL A 310 -5.12 8.11 19.39
N HIS A 311 -4.43 8.42 18.30
CA HIS A 311 -2.98 8.39 18.23
C HIS A 311 -2.46 9.47 17.28
N LYS A 312 -1.55 10.34 17.75
CA LYS A 312 -0.99 11.47 16.97
C LYS A 312 -2.10 12.30 16.27
N ASP A 313 -3.09 12.72 17.04
CA ASP A 313 -4.27 13.50 16.61
C ASP A 313 -5.19 12.80 15.59
N ARG A 314 -4.92 11.54 15.23
CA ARG A 314 -5.76 10.74 14.35
C ARG A 314 -6.67 9.82 15.14
N VAL A 315 -7.90 9.67 14.66
CA VAL A 315 -8.89 8.77 15.21
C VAL A 315 -8.90 7.50 14.37
N TYR A 316 -8.60 6.40 15.03
CA TYR A 316 -8.55 5.07 14.46
C TYR A 316 -9.75 4.25 14.92
N TYR A 317 -10.35 3.52 13.99
CA TYR A 317 -11.39 2.54 14.24
C TYR A 317 -10.81 1.14 14.10
N CYS A 318 -10.90 0.36 15.17
CA CYS A 318 -10.28 -0.95 15.28
C CYS A 318 -11.06 -1.84 16.26
N SER A 319 -10.85 -3.15 16.20
CA SER A 319 -11.41 -4.05 17.23
C SER A 319 -10.77 -3.77 18.59
N GLU A 320 -11.50 -4.02 19.67
CA GLU A 320 -10.94 -3.86 21.02
C GLU A 320 -9.71 -4.76 21.24
N GLN A 321 -9.70 -5.94 20.65
CA GLN A 321 -8.57 -6.87 20.70
C GLN A 321 -7.32 -6.25 20.06
N LEU A 322 -7.48 -5.64 18.87
CA LEU A 322 -6.38 -4.96 18.18
C LEU A 322 -5.89 -3.75 18.99
N ALA A 323 -6.79 -3.00 19.61
CA ALA A 323 -6.42 -1.89 20.49
C ALA A 323 -5.61 -2.35 21.72
N ARG A 324 -5.95 -3.50 22.32
CA ARG A 324 -5.20 -4.10 23.44
C ARG A 324 -3.81 -4.54 23.00
N GLN A 325 -3.69 -5.22 21.87
CA GLN A 325 -2.40 -5.64 21.33
C GLN A 325 -1.51 -4.45 20.97
N ALA A 326 -2.10 -3.40 20.40
CA ALA A 326 -1.38 -2.19 20.05
C ALA A 326 -0.85 -1.43 21.28
N ALA A 327 -1.45 -1.61 22.46
CA ALA A 327 -0.94 -1.03 23.70
C ALA A 327 0.44 -1.57 24.12
N CYS A 328 0.87 -2.72 23.56
CA CYS A 328 2.20 -3.30 23.77
C CYS A 328 3.28 -2.67 22.86
N VAL A 329 2.91 -1.83 21.90
CA VAL A 329 3.84 -1.17 20.96
C VAL A 329 4.13 0.25 21.42
N THR A 330 5.40 0.63 21.46
CA THR A 330 5.82 1.98 21.87
C THR A 330 5.42 3.05 20.84
N ARG A 331 5.05 4.26 21.30
CA ARG A 331 4.57 5.39 20.46
C ARG A 331 5.39 5.64 19.20
N LYS A 332 6.72 5.62 19.32
CA LYS A 332 7.65 5.91 18.21
C LYS A 332 7.54 4.88 17.08
N LYS A 333 7.14 3.65 17.41
CA LYS A 333 7.04 2.52 16.48
C LYS A 333 5.59 2.25 16.04
N LEU A 334 4.60 2.82 16.72
CA LEU A 334 3.20 2.71 16.35
C LEU A 334 2.85 3.77 15.28
N PHE A 335 2.52 3.29 14.08
CA PHE A 335 2.20 4.15 12.92
C PHE A 335 0.70 4.22 12.66
N SER A 336 0.00 3.09 12.66
CA SER A 336 -1.45 3.01 12.40
C SER A 336 -2.02 1.79 13.13
N VAL A 337 -3.30 1.85 13.50
CA VAL A 337 -4.03 0.75 14.13
C VAL A 337 -5.44 0.70 13.57
N GLY A 338 -5.78 -0.35 12.82
CA GLY A 338 -7.06 -0.41 12.12
C GLY A 338 -7.17 0.66 11.03
N THR A 339 -8.37 1.21 10.84
CA THR A 339 -8.61 2.24 9.82
C THR A 339 -8.65 3.64 10.44
N CYS A 340 -7.83 4.55 9.92
CA CYS A 340 -7.92 5.97 10.28
C CYS A 340 -9.23 6.52 9.74
N LEU A 341 -10.19 6.88 10.60
CA LEU A 341 -11.44 7.51 10.15
C LEU A 341 -11.29 9.01 9.93
N GLY A 342 -10.26 9.62 10.52
CA GLY A 342 -10.05 11.05 10.41
C GLY A 342 -9.06 11.58 11.43
N LYS A 343 -9.02 12.89 11.58
CA LYS A 343 -8.09 13.57 12.50
C LYS A 343 -8.71 14.79 13.15
N PHE A 344 -8.23 15.10 14.35
CA PHE A 344 -8.46 16.38 14.99
C PHE A 344 -7.57 17.45 14.35
N THR A 345 -8.09 18.66 14.23
CA THR A 345 -7.30 19.83 13.81
C THR A 345 -6.25 20.18 14.88
N HIS A 346 -5.17 20.87 14.51
CA HIS A 346 -4.08 21.24 15.43
C HIS A 346 -4.52 22.04 16.68
N SER A 347 -5.69 22.69 16.61
CA SER A 347 -6.31 23.39 17.76
C SER A 347 -7.20 22.49 18.64
N GLY A 348 -7.38 21.22 18.29
CA GLY A 348 -8.28 20.26 18.95
C GLY A 348 -9.78 20.53 18.75
N LYS A 349 -10.17 21.65 18.13
CA LYS A 349 -11.55 22.16 18.13
C LYS A 349 -12.47 21.58 17.04
N ARG A 350 -11.94 20.87 16.04
CA ARG A 350 -12.75 20.25 14.98
C ARG A 350 -12.21 18.88 14.61
N PHE A 351 -13.12 17.98 14.21
CA PHE A 351 -12.80 16.67 13.65
C PHE A 351 -13.02 16.67 12.14
N PHE A 352 -12.01 16.25 11.38
CA PHE A 352 -12.04 16.10 9.94
C PHE A 352 -12.15 14.62 9.59
N LEU A 353 -13.21 14.24 8.89
CA LEU A 353 -13.49 12.86 8.47
C LEU A 353 -12.73 12.58 7.16
N HIS A 354 -12.04 11.45 7.09
CA HIS A 354 -11.31 11.00 5.89
C HIS A 354 -12.17 10.08 5.04
N ILE A 355 -11.85 10.01 3.74
CA ILE A 355 -12.50 9.10 2.80
C ILE A 355 -12.36 7.61 3.19
N THR A 356 -11.32 7.26 3.94
CA THR A 356 -11.09 5.92 4.50
C THR A 356 -12.20 5.43 5.44
N ALA A 357 -13.07 6.33 5.92
CA ALA A 357 -14.26 5.96 6.69
C ALA A 357 -15.43 5.45 5.82
N LEU A 358 -15.38 5.65 4.50
CA LEU A 358 -16.51 5.44 3.59
C LEU A 358 -17.11 4.05 3.69
N ASP A 359 -16.28 3.00 3.61
CA ASP A 359 -16.76 1.61 3.59
C ASP A 359 -17.48 1.21 4.89
N TYR A 360 -17.09 1.81 6.01
CA TYR A 360 -17.72 1.56 7.31
C TYR A 360 -19.03 2.34 7.49
N LEU A 361 -19.13 3.52 6.88
CA LEU A 361 -20.31 4.39 7.02
C LEU A 361 -21.36 4.13 5.93
N ALA A 362 -20.95 3.69 4.74
CA ALA A 362 -21.83 3.46 3.59
C ALA A 362 -23.04 2.56 3.90
N PRO A 363 -22.90 1.40 4.60
CA PRO A 363 -24.03 0.54 4.91
C PRO A 363 -25.13 1.24 5.72
N TYR A 364 -24.74 2.17 6.59
CA TYR A 364 -25.62 2.87 7.53
C TYR A 364 -26.00 4.27 7.07
N ALA A 365 -25.71 4.63 5.82
CA ALA A 365 -25.96 5.97 5.28
C ALA A 365 -27.44 6.37 5.44
N GLY A 366 -27.69 7.43 6.19
CA GLY A 366 -29.04 7.99 6.38
C GLY A 366 -29.55 8.73 5.13
N GLY A 367 -28.65 9.27 4.31
CA GLY A 367 -28.96 9.88 3.02
C GLY A 367 -28.00 9.44 1.94
N ARG A 368 -28.53 9.07 0.77
CA ARG A 368 -27.76 8.55 -0.36
C ARG A 368 -28.09 9.29 -1.65
N VAL A 369 -27.07 9.56 -2.46
CA VAL A 369 -27.18 10.19 -3.78
C VAL A 369 -26.46 9.31 -4.80
N TRP A 370 -27.13 8.98 -5.90
CA TRP A 370 -26.54 8.20 -6.98
C TRP A 370 -26.24 9.10 -8.17
N LEU A 371 -25.03 8.98 -8.71
CA LEU A 371 -24.56 9.76 -9.85
C LEU A 371 -24.72 8.99 -11.16
N LYS A 372 -24.94 9.73 -12.25
CA LYS A 372 -24.83 9.20 -13.62
C LYS A 372 -23.35 9.06 -14.01
N PRO A 373 -23.00 8.19 -14.98
CA PRO A 373 -21.61 7.95 -15.36
C PRO A 373 -20.80 9.20 -15.71
N GLN A 374 -21.43 10.18 -16.39
CA GLN A 374 -20.77 11.44 -16.74
C GLN A 374 -20.36 12.28 -15.51
N ALA A 375 -21.15 12.23 -14.44
CA ALA A 375 -20.91 12.98 -13.21
C ALA A 375 -20.02 12.22 -12.22
N GLU A 376 -19.98 10.89 -12.30
CA GLU A 376 -19.10 10.03 -11.48
C GLU A 376 -17.64 10.42 -11.64
N GLN A 377 -17.15 10.50 -12.89
CA GLN A 377 -15.77 10.89 -13.15
C GLN A 377 -15.47 12.31 -12.64
N GLN A 378 -16.39 13.26 -12.83
CA GLN A 378 -16.21 14.64 -12.35
C GLN A 378 -16.15 14.71 -10.81
N PHE A 379 -17.01 13.97 -10.13
CA PHE A 379 -17.03 13.88 -8.67
C PHE A 379 -15.72 13.28 -8.13
N LEU A 380 -15.21 12.22 -8.77
CA LEU A 380 -13.93 11.61 -8.45
C LEU A 380 -12.71 12.50 -8.77
N TYR A 381 -12.90 13.65 -9.40
CA TYR A 381 -11.88 14.70 -9.56
C TYR A 381 -12.09 15.90 -8.62
N GLY A 382 -12.95 15.77 -7.62
CA GLY A 382 -13.18 16.81 -6.61
C GLY A 382 -14.19 17.88 -7.02
N ASN A 383 -15.01 17.63 -8.05
CA ASN A 383 -16.02 18.60 -8.48
C ASN A 383 -17.35 18.41 -7.74
N ASN A 384 -18.06 19.52 -7.53
CA ASN A 384 -19.44 19.50 -7.09
C ASN A 384 -20.37 18.95 -8.19
N VAL A 385 -21.54 18.46 -7.80
CA VAL A 385 -22.50 17.86 -8.74
C VAL A 385 -23.74 18.72 -8.91
N VAL A 386 -24.05 18.99 -10.17
CA VAL A 386 -25.27 19.66 -10.62
C VAL A 386 -26.41 18.66 -10.82
N LYS A 387 -27.66 19.15 -10.88
CA LYS A 387 -28.86 18.32 -10.97
C LYS A 387 -28.83 17.33 -12.13
N SER A 388 -28.32 17.72 -13.30
CA SER A 388 -28.24 16.86 -14.49
C SER A 388 -27.39 15.60 -14.26
N GLY A 389 -26.40 15.68 -13.37
CA GLY A 389 -25.49 14.60 -13.00
C GLY A 389 -26.04 13.64 -11.94
N VAL A 390 -27.13 14.01 -11.25
CA VAL A 390 -27.78 13.14 -10.26
C VAL A 390 -28.75 12.18 -10.97
N SER A 391 -28.58 10.89 -10.71
CA SER A 391 -29.47 9.82 -11.17
C SER A 391 -30.69 9.69 -10.25
N ARG A 392 -30.46 9.42 -8.96
CA ARG A 392 -31.50 9.35 -7.92
C ARG A 392 -30.96 9.85 -6.57
N MET A 393 -31.84 10.22 -5.67
CA MET A 393 -31.53 10.64 -4.31
C MET A 393 -32.54 10.02 -3.35
N SER A 394 -32.11 9.70 -2.13
CA SER A 394 -33.00 9.18 -1.09
C SER A 394 -34.07 10.21 -0.73
N ASP A 395 -35.25 9.73 -0.36
CA ASP A 395 -36.34 10.61 0.06
C ASP A 395 -36.12 11.15 1.48
N GLY A 396 -36.63 12.36 1.73
CA GLY A 396 -36.53 13.00 3.05
C GLY A 396 -35.15 13.59 3.38
N VAL A 397 -34.20 13.63 2.43
CA VAL A 397 -32.91 14.29 2.68
C VAL A 397 -33.08 15.82 2.70
N GLU A 398 -32.70 16.42 3.83
CA GLU A 398 -32.71 17.86 4.06
C GLU A 398 -31.51 18.58 3.43
N ALA A 399 -31.65 19.89 3.23
CA ALA A 399 -30.53 20.72 2.79
C ALA A 399 -29.45 20.80 3.88
N ASN A 400 -28.20 20.95 3.47
CA ASN A 400 -26.99 20.94 4.29
C ASN A 400 -26.73 19.63 5.05
N LYS A 401 -27.48 18.55 4.76
CA LYS A 401 -27.22 17.24 5.35
C LYS A 401 -26.10 16.51 4.62
N GLY A 402 -25.28 15.78 5.37
CA GLY A 402 -24.25 14.90 4.84
C GLY A 402 -24.88 13.67 4.19
N VAL A 403 -24.38 13.29 3.01
CA VAL A 403 -24.83 12.12 2.27
C VAL A 403 -23.65 11.31 1.78
N ILE A 404 -23.91 10.03 1.53
CA ILE A 404 -22.96 9.15 0.85
C ILE A 404 -23.34 9.07 -0.63
N VAL A 405 -22.34 9.28 -1.46
CA VAL A 405 -22.48 9.37 -2.91
C VAL A 405 -22.15 8.01 -3.50
N TYR A 406 -22.95 7.54 -4.44
CA TYR A 406 -22.84 6.23 -5.08
C TYR A 406 -22.80 6.38 -6.59
N ASN A 407 -22.22 5.42 -7.29
CA ASN A 407 -22.43 5.28 -8.73
C ASN A 407 -23.68 4.44 -9.02
N MET A 408 -24.01 4.28 -10.30
CA MET A 408 -25.19 3.50 -10.71
C MET A 408 -25.14 2.01 -10.35
N SER A 409 -23.96 1.48 -10.01
CA SER A 409 -23.77 0.08 -9.59
C SER A 409 -23.78 -0.11 -8.07
N ASP A 410 -24.31 0.88 -7.33
CA ASP A 410 -24.38 0.89 -5.86
C ASP A 410 -23.00 0.80 -5.16
N ILE A 411 -21.94 1.24 -5.84
CA ILE A 411 -20.60 1.37 -5.25
C ILE A 411 -20.48 2.77 -4.64
N PRO A 412 -20.10 2.90 -3.35
CA PRO A 412 -19.90 4.19 -2.71
C PRO A 412 -18.67 4.90 -3.31
N LEU A 413 -18.82 6.16 -3.67
CA LEU A 413 -17.82 7.02 -4.31
C LEU A 413 -17.19 8.02 -3.34
N GLY A 414 -17.93 8.45 -2.32
CA GLY A 414 -17.46 9.43 -1.36
C GLY A 414 -18.54 10.11 -0.53
N PHE A 415 -18.15 11.20 0.12
CA PHE A 415 -19.01 12.00 0.97
C PHE A 415 -19.37 13.32 0.28
N GLY A 416 -20.62 13.75 0.44
CA GLY A 416 -21.07 15.05 -0.02
C GLY A 416 -22.04 15.71 0.96
N ILE A 417 -22.37 16.97 0.70
CA ILE A 417 -23.39 17.73 1.42
C ILE A 417 -24.44 18.18 0.42
N VAL A 418 -25.70 17.89 0.71
CA VAL A 418 -26.80 18.26 -0.17
C VAL A 418 -27.05 19.75 -0.09
N ALA A 419 -26.96 20.47 -1.21
CA ALA A 419 -27.22 21.92 -1.28
C ALA A 419 -28.72 22.25 -1.26
N LYS A 420 -29.57 21.34 -1.76
CA LYS A 420 -31.02 21.49 -1.86
C LYS A 420 -31.73 20.22 -1.39
N ASN A 421 -32.74 20.35 -0.53
CA ASN A 421 -33.51 19.20 -0.06
C ASN A 421 -34.14 18.40 -1.22
N THR A 422 -34.64 17.21 -0.93
CA THR A 422 -35.15 16.28 -1.96
C THR A 422 -36.25 16.88 -2.83
N SER A 423 -37.20 17.58 -2.21
CA SER A 423 -38.34 18.22 -2.90
C SER A 423 -37.87 19.30 -3.88
N ASP A 424 -36.95 20.16 -3.44
CA ASP A 424 -36.42 21.26 -4.22
C ASP A 424 -35.46 20.78 -5.32
N CYS A 425 -34.70 19.72 -5.05
CA CYS A 425 -33.85 19.06 -6.03
C CYS A 425 -34.66 18.50 -7.21
N ARG A 426 -35.89 18.00 -6.98
CA ARG A 426 -36.77 17.52 -8.06
C ARG A 426 -37.27 18.65 -8.96
N ARG A 427 -37.39 19.88 -8.44
CA ARG A 427 -37.88 21.07 -9.18
C ARG A 427 -36.75 21.98 -9.68
N ALA A 428 -35.51 21.66 -9.36
CA ALA A 428 -34.35 22.47 -9.71
C ALA A 428 -33.98 22.36 -11.19
N ASP A 429 -33.46 23.45 -11.75
CA ASP A 429 -32.88 23.48 -13.09
C ASP A 429 -31.76 22.42 -13.24
N PRO A 430 -31.59 21.80 -14.43
CA PRO A 430 -30.53 20.81 -14.66
C PRO A 430 -29.11 21.28 -14.32
N THR A 431 -28.84 22.59 -14.41
CA THR A 431 -27.54 23.20 -14.10
C THR A 431 -27.41 23.59 -12.62
N ALA A 432 -28.48 23.51 -11.85
CA ALA A 432 -28.47 23.90 -10.45
C ALA A 432 -27.54 22.97 -9.64
N LEU A 433 -26.74 23.57 -8.77
CA LEU A 433 -25.91 22.85 -7.81
C LEU A 433 -26.80 22.08 -6.82
N VAL A 434 -26.59 20.77 -6.71
CA VAL A 434 -27.40 19.88 -5.85
C VAL A 434 -26.55 19.26 -4.75
N LEU A 435 -25.29 18.96 -5.04
CA LEU A 435 -24.40 18.28 -4.11
C LEU A 435 -23.05 18.96 -4.08
N LEU A 436 -22.65 19.40 -2.89
CA LEU A 436 -21.32 19.87 -2.60
C LEU A 436 -20.42 18.67 -2.32
N HIS A 437 -19.30 18.61 -3.00
CA HIS A 437 -18.26 17.64 -2.75
C HIS A 437 -17.65 17.88 -1.35
N GLN A 438 -17.30 16.79 -0.65
CA GLN A 438 -16.53 16.85 0.60
C GLN A 438 -15.27 15.99 0.52
N SER A 439 -15.40 14.76 0.04
CA SER A 439 -14.28 13.86 -0.23
C SER A 439 -14.73 12.73 -1.15
N ASP A 440 -13.79 12.14 -1.88
CA ASP A 440 -14.05 11.12 -2.88
C ASP A 440 -12.93 10.09 -2.95
N LEU A 441 -13.20 8.90 -3.48
CA LEU A 441 -12.21 7.83 -3.61
C LEU A 441 -10.99 8.22 -4.48
N GLY A 442 -11.15 9.15 -5.43
CA GLY A 442 -10.03 9.68 -6.18
C GLY A 442 -9.06 10.49 -5.32
N GLU A 443 -9.50 11.02 -4.17
CA GLU A 443 -8.65 11.71 -3.20
C GLU A 443 -7.60 10.76 -2.60
N TYR A 444 -7.93 9.46 -2.45
CA TYR A 444 -6.96 8.47 -2.01
C TYR A 444 -5.77 8.38 -2.97
N ILE A 445 -6.03 8.46 -4.28
CA ILE A 445 -4.98 8.43 -5.31
C ILE A 445 -4.19 9.76 -5.33
N ARG A 446 -4.85 10.89 -5.10
CA ARG A 446 -4.22 12.22 -5.15
C ARG A 446 -3.41 12.57 -3.89
N ASN A 447 -3.88 12.15 -2.72
CA ASN A 447 -3.42 12.64 -1.41
C ASN A 447 -3.18 11.50 -0.38
N GLU A 448 -2.73 10.32 -0.82
CA GLU A 448 -2.52 9.13 0.03
C GLU A 448 -1.74 9.44 1.31
N ALA A 449 -0.66 10.23 1.21
CA ALA A 449 0.22 10.59 2.32
C ALA A 449 -0.47 11.39 3.46
N MET A 450 -1.58 12.08 3.17
CA MET A 450 -2.35 12.80 4.20
C MET A 450 -3.45 11.95 4.85
N LEU A 451 -3.82 10.84 4.22
CA LEU A 451 -4.95 9.99 4.60
C LEU A 451 -4.51 8.75 5.39
N THR A 452 -3.32 8.21 5.09
CA THR A 452 -2.61 7.18 5.88
C THR A 452 -1.65 7.79 6.88
#